data_AF-A0A8C5HJT0-F1
#
_entry.id   AF-A0A8C5HJT0-F1
#
_cell.length_a   1.000
_cell.length_b   1.000
_cell.length_c   1.000
_cell.angle_alpha   90.00
_cell.angle_beta   90.00
_cell.angle_gamma   90.00
#
_symmetry.space_group_name_H-M   'P 1'
#
loop_
_entity.id
_entity.type
_entity.pdbx_description
1 polymer ?
#
loop_
_entity_poly.entity_id
_entity_poly.type
_entity_poly.pdbx_seq_one_letter_code
_entity_poly.pdbx_strand_id
1 'polypeptide(L)'
;MDLPASYYGELDQKNPVIVCFKRDIRSFTAFMKQSSSQDNTSYAKGIQMLMEIWRKYNHRLPSSFYWEHMLQVADFLFGLKLYQLALWQGYGHHLLQFSTVMITDITDISHFMASFFPGGFNDDQATMNLKIRSMQGCALCIFEEEKKLHTLSQRGLNKLLLVLNFIRIMMQAFQKHKDLYNYIYDGSAHIYNICRYLMTMKCGAQALEYLLWASISLERSIALIGAKYLPLSVTLYCAVCHCYYDNHGGPQAEEFARRALRKIHEIAKREEQKKEPATKDIQRVFKEASVKASGLQIWKYLGS
;
A
#
# COMPACT_ATOMS: atom_id res chain seq x y z
N MET A 1 -16.90 -36.47 -21.63
CA MET A 1 -16.06 -35.42 -21.04
C MET A 1 -16.55 -35.21 -19.62
N ASP A 2 -15.85 -35.76 -18.64
CA ASP A 2 -16.21 -35.56 -17.22
C ASP A 2 -15.85 -34.13 -16.84
N LEU A 3 -16.86 -33.29 -16.65
CA LEU A 3 -16.68 -31.97 -16.06
C LEU A 3 -16.19 -32.19 -14.61
N PRO A 4 -15.01 -31.67 -14.22
CA PRO A 4 -14.52 -31.83 -12.86
C PRO A 4 -15.53 -31.24 -11.87
N ALA A 5 -15.92 -32.03 -10.86
CA ALA A 5 -16.93 -31.66 -9.87
C ALA A 5 -16.72 -30.25 -9.31
N SER A 6 -17.65 -29.31 -9.55
CA SER A 6 -17.67 -28.01 -8.88
C SER A 6 -17.85 -28.19 -7.36
N TYR A 7 -17.62 -27.16 -6.54
CA TYR A 7 -17.98 -27.28 -5.13
C TYR A 7 -19.49 -27.57 -4.99
N TYR A 8 -19.83 -28.47 -4.07
CA TYR A 8 -21.21 -28.80 -3.70
C TYR A 8 -21.36 -28.65 -2.18
N GLY A 9 -22.47 -28.09 -1.71
CA GLY A 9 -22.75 -27.93 -0.27
C GLY A 9 -22.26 -26.60 0.32
N GLU A 10 -22.02 -26.53 1.63
CA GLU A 10 -21.55 -25.31 2.30
C GLU A 10 -20.03 -25.09 2.14
N LEU A 11 -19.59 -23.84 2.34
CA LEU A 11 -18.17 -23.46 2.38
C LEU A 11 -17.50 -23.85 3.71
N ASP A 12 -17.60 -25.12 4.08
CA ASP A 12 -17.11 -25.61 5.36
C ASP A 12 -15.83 -26.46 5.23
N GLN A 13 -15.31 -26.89 6.38
CA GLN A 13 -14.08 -27.71 6.43
C GLN A 13 -14.29 -29.17 5.98
N LYS A 14 -15.53 -29.59 5.75
CA LYS A 14 -15.87 -30.94 5.32
C LYS A 14 -15.95 -31.05 3.79
N ASN A 15 -16.07 -29.92 3.10
CA ASN A 15 -16.12 -29.88 1.65
C ASN A 15 -14.80 -30.40 1.01
N PRO A 16 -14.83 -31.50 0.24
CA PRO A 16 -13.62 -32.12 -0.29
C PRO A 16 -12.86 -31.22 -1.27
N VAL A 17 -13.56 -30.33 -2.00
CA VAL A 17 -12.92 -29.38 -2.93
C VAL A 17 -12.13 -28.34 -2.14
N ILE A 18 -12.69 -27.81 -1.05
CA ILE A 18 -12.03 -26.83 -0.17
C ILE A 18 -10.85 -27.45 0.55
N VAL A 19 -11.01 -28.67 1.09
CA VAL A 19 -9.94 -29.40 1.76
C VAL A 19 -8.76 -29.64 0.81
N CYS A 20 -9.04 -30.09 -0.42
CA CYS A 20 -8.00 -30.28 -1.43
C CYS A 20 -7.33 -28.96 -1.84
N PHE A 21 -8.10 -27.89 -2.04
CA PHE A 21 -7.57 -26.57 -2.36
C PHE A 21 -6.60 -26.05 -1.28
N LYS A 22 -7.03 -26.08 -0.01
CA LYS A 22 -6.20 -25.65 1.12
C LYS A 22 -4.98 -26.55 1.32
N ARG A 23 -5.09 -27.85 1.04
CA ARG A 23 -3.94 -28.77 1.06
C ARG A 23 -2.95 -28.42 -0.04
N ASP A 24 -3.42 -28.24 -1.27
CA ASP A 24 -2.54 -27.96 -2.42
C ASP A 24 -1.83 -26.59 -2.25
N ILE A 25 -2.52 -25.56 -1.71
CA ILE A 25 -1.89 -24.29 -1.29
C ILE A 25 -0.80 -24.54 -0.24
N ARG A 26 -1.09 -25.31 0.82
CA ARG A 26 -0.10 -25.60 1.88
C ARG A 26 1.13 -26.31 1.32
N SER A 27 0.94 -27.27 0.42
CA SER A 27 2.03 -27.96 -0.27
C SER A 27 2.87 -26.99 -1.09
N PHE A 28 2.24 -26.09 -1.85
CA PHE A 28 2.94 -25.03 -2.57
C PHE A 28 3.73 -24.11 -1.62
N THR A 29 3.12 -23.61 -0.55
CA THR A 29 3.78 -22.75 0.43
C THR A 29 4.97 -23.45 1.10
N ALA A 30 4.82 -24.73 1.47
CA ALA A 30 5.90 -25.51 2.07
C ALA A 30 7.07 -25.70 1.09
N PHE A 31 6.77 -26.02 -0.17
CA PHE A 31 7.75 -26.14 -1.23
C PHE A 31 8.52 -24.81 -1.41
N MET A 32 7.81 -23.69 -1.59
CA MET A 32 8.44 -22.39 -1.82
C MET A 32 9.29 -21.89 -0.64
N LYS A 33 9.00 -22.31 0.60
CA LYS A 33 9.83 -22.00 1.78
C LYS A 33 11.16 -22.78 1.78
N GLN A 34 11.17 -23.99 1.23
CA GLN A 34 12.34 -24.86 1.18
C GLN A 34 13.22 -24.59 -0.04
N SER A 35 12.61 -24.10 -1.12
CA SER A 35 13.31 -23.72 -2.35
C SER A 35 14.22 -22.51 -2.09
N SER A 36 15.48 -22.59 -2.51
CA SER A 36 16.33 -21.40 -2.58
C SER A 36 15.84 -20.51 -3.72
N SER A 37 15.77 -19.20 -3.50
CA SER A 37 15.35 -18.25 -4.54
C SER A 37 16.33 -18.15 -5.72
N GLN A 38 17.49 -18.82 -5.64
CA GLN A 38 18.54 -18.83 -6.67
C GLN A 38 18.53 -20.10 -7.52
N ASP A 39 17.79 -21.14 -7.11
CA ASP A 39 17.62 -22.36 -7.92
C ASP A 39 16.47 -22.17 -8.93
N ASN A 40 16.86 -21.88 -10.18
CA ASN A 40 15.93 -21.69 -11.29
C ASN A 40 15.00 -22.88 -11.51
N THR A 41 15.46 -24.11 -11.24
CA THR A 41 14.65 -25.32 -11.43
C THR A 41 13.55 -25.42 -10.38
N SER A 42 13.89 -25.17 -9.11
CA SER A 42 12.91 -25.12 -8.02
C SER A 42 11.92 -23.96 -8.19
N TYR A 43 12.39 -22.80 -8.66
CA TYR A 43 11.54 -21.65 -8.96
C TYR A 43 10.52 -21.95 -10.07
N ALA A 44 10.95 -22.51 -11.21
CA ALA A 44 10.07 -22.88 -12.32
C ALA A 44 9.03 -23.92 -11.90
N LYS A 45 9.43 -24.92 -11.12
CA LYS A 45 8.51 -25.92 -10.55
C LYS A 45 7.47 -25.29 -9.63
N GLY A 46 7.86 -24.31 -8.81
CA GLY A 46 6.95 -23.55 -7.96
C GLY A 46 5.88 -22.82 -8.77
N ILE A 47 6.29 -22.14 -9.85
CA ILE A 47 5.36 -21.48 -10.77
C ILE A 47 4.36 -22.48 -11.36
N GLN A 48 4.83 -23.63 -11.83
CA GLN A 48 3.97 -24.67 -12.39
C GLN A 48 2.94 -25.16 -11.37
N MET A 49 3.36 -25.42 -10.12
CA MET A 49 2.45 -25.81 -9.04
C MET A 49 1.35 -24.76 -8.81
N LEU A 50 1.72 -23.48 -8.81
CA LEU A 50 0.76 -22.39 -8.60
C LEU A 50 -0.25 -22.29 -9.76
N MET A 51 0.21 -22.36 -11.01
CA MET A 51 -0.66 -22.36 -12.19
C MET A 51 -1.62 -23.56 -12.21
N GLU A 52 -1.15 -24.73 -11.78
CA GLU A 52 -1.99 -25.92 -11.66
C GLU A 52 -3.10 -25.74 -10.62
N ILE A 53 -2.78 -25.15 -9.45
CA ILE A 53 -3.78 -24.81 -8.42
C ILE A 53 -4.85 -23.90 -9.03
N TRP A 54 -4.47 -22.84 -9.74
CA TRP A 54 -5.46 -21.93 -10.29
C TRP A 54 -6.38 -22.55 -11.30
N ARG A 55 -5.79 -23.20 -12.33
CA ARG A 55 -6.56 -23.84 -13.39
C ARG A 55 -7.52 -24.86 -12.80
N LYS A 56 -7.07 -25.60 -11.78
CA LYS A 56 -7.85 -26.63 -11.11
C LYS A 56 -9.01 -26.06 -10.29
N TYR A 57 -8.85 -24.93 -9.59
CA TYR A 57 -9.83 -24.47 -8.59
C TYR A 57 -10.62 -23.21 -8.96
N ASN A 58 -10.17 -22.39 -9.91
CA ASN A 58 -10.82 -21.12 -10.27
C ASN A 58 -12.30 -21.29 -10.65
N HIS A 59 -12.63 -22.30 -11.47
CA HIS A 59 -14.00 -22.58 -11.90
C HIS A 59 -14.80 -23.45 -10.90
N ARG A 60 -14.13 -23.98 -9.87
CA ARG A 60 -14.73 -24.93 -8.92
C ARG A 60 -15.15 -24.27 -7.63
N LEU A 61 -14.63 -23.10 -7.30
CA LEU A 61 -14.88 -22.39 -6.04
C LEU A 61 -15.59 -21.05 -6.30
N PRO A 62 -16.35 -20.52 -5.33
CA PRO A 62 -16.87 -19.16 -5.41
C PRO A 62 -15.73 -18.13 -5.54
N SER A 63 -15.92 -17.15 -6.42
CA SER A 63 -14.88 -16.18 -6.81
C SER A 63 -14.25 -15.46 -5.62
N SER A 64 -15.07 -14.94 -4.69
CA SER A 64 -14.59 -14.23 -3.50
C SER A 64 -13.73 -15.13 -2.59
N PHE A 65 -14.17 -16.37 -2.35
CA PHE A 65 -13.43 -17.35 -1.55
C PHE A 65 -12.10 -17.73 -2.21
N TYR A 66 -12.13 -17.99 -3.52
CA TYR A 66 -10.94 -18.32 -4.30
C TYR A 66 -9.92 -17.18 -4.23
N TRP A 67 -10.33 -15.96 -4.53
CA TRP A 67 -9.43 -14.80 -4.57
C TRP A 67 -8.89 -14.40 -3.22
N GLU A 68 -9.65 -14.50 -2.14
CA GLU A 68 -9.12 -14.28 -0.80
C GLU A 68 -7.90 -15.17 -0.54
N HIS A 69 -7.97 -16.46 -0.89
CA HIS A 69 -6.84 -17.38 -0.72
C HIS A 69 -5.71 -17.12 -1.72
N MET A 70 -6.01 -16.73 -2.96
CA MET A 70 -4.98 -16.41 -3.94
C MET A 70 -4.22 -15.13 -3.60
N LEU A 71 -4.88 -14.13 -3.03
CA LEU A 71 -4.21 -12.94 -2.51
C LEU A 71 -3.40 -13.24 -1.25
N GLN A 72 -3.83 -14.17 -0.39
CA GLN A 72 -2.99 -14.66 0.71
C GLN A 72 -1.71 -15.34 0.20
N VAL A 73 -1.80 -16.09 -0.91
CA VAL A 73 -0.62 -16.64 -1.58
C VAL A 73 0.27 -15.53 -2.14
N ALA A 74 -0.32 -14.48 -2.73
CA ALA A 74 0.42 -13.31 -3.21
C ALA A 74 1.18 -12.59 -2.08
N ASP A 75 0.53 -12.36 -0.93
CA ASP A 75 1.14 -11.78 0.27
C ASP A 75 2.30 -12.64 0.78
N PHE A 76 2.12 -13.97 0.79
CA PHE A 76 3.19 -14.90 1.16
C PHE A 76 4.40 -14.79 0.20
N LEU A 77 4.15 -14.74 -1.10
CA LEU A 77 5.20 -14.57 -2.12
C LEU A 77 5.90 -13.22 -1.99
N PHE A 78 5.16 -12.16 -1.68
CA PHE A 78 5.71 -10.85 -1.36
C PHE A 78 6.63 -10.94 -0.14
N GLY A 79 6.22 -11.63 0.92
CA GLY A 79 7.04 -11.89 2.11
C GLY A 79 8.34 -12.67 1.82
N LEU A 80 8.33 -13.54 0.81
CA LEU A 80 9.54 -14.22 0.31
C LEU A 80 10.38 -13.35 -0.65
N LYS A 81 10.02 -12.09 -0.85
CA LYS A 81 10.64 -11.15 -1.80
C LYS A 81 10.55 -11.58 -3.27
N LEU A 82 9.60 -12.46 -3.60
CA LEU A 82 9.30 -12.91 -4.96
C LEU A 82 8.28 -11.96 -5.61
N TYR A 83 8.61 -10.67 -5.68
CA TYR A 83 7.66 -9.61 -6.00
C TYR A 83 7.13 -9.70 -7.44
N GLN A 84 7.94 -10.11 -8.42
CA GLN A 84 7.43 -10.34 -9.78
C GLN A 84 6.39 -11.46 -9.80
N LEU A 85 6.61 -12.53 -9.03
CA LEU A 85 5.66 -13.62 -8.95
C LEU A 85 4.39 -13.17 -8.23
N ALA A 86 4.51 -12.49 -7.08
CA ALA A 86 3.36 -11.91 -6.37
C ALA A 86 2.55 -10.93 -7.25
N LEU A 87 3.24 -10.12 -8.07
CA LEU A 87 2.62 -9.18 -9.00
C LEU A 87 1.87 -9.91 -10.12
N TRP A 88 2.58 -10.70 -10.92
CA TRP A 88 2.01 -11.29 -12.14
C TRP A 88 1.06 -12.43 -11.85
N GLN A 89 1.31 -13.16 -10.77
CA GLN A 89 0.56 -14.34 -10.44
C GLN A 89 -0.48 -14.11 -9.31
N GLY A 90 -0.29 -13.09 -8.49
CA GLY A 90 -1.24 -12.75 -7.44
C GLY A 90 -2.07 -11.52 -7.78
N TYR A 91 -1.56 -10.37 -7.36
CA TYR A 91 -2.30 -9.11 -7.34
C TYR A 91 -2.76 -8.66 -8.73
N GLY A 92 -1.86 -8.65 -9.72
CA GLY A 92 -2.16 -8.25 -11.09
C GLY A 92 -3.11 -9.23 -11.78
N HIS A 93 -2.94 -10.53 -11.52
CA HIS A 93 -3.86 -11.54 -12.06
C HIS A 93 -5.30 -11.35 -11.56
N HIS A 94 -5.48 -10.98 -10.29
CA HIS A 94 -6.80 -10.60 -9.77
C HIS A 94 -7.36 -9.35 -10.46
N LEU A 95 -6.54 -8.31 -10.66
CA LEU A 95 -7.00 -7.07 -11.31
C LEU A 95 -7.43 -7.27 -12.77
N LEU A 96 -6.81 -8.23 -13.48
CA LEU A 96 -7.19 -8.59 -14.85
C LEU A 96 -8.64 -9.07 -14.99
N GLN A 97 -9.30 -9.47 -13.89
CA GLN A 97 -10.73 -9.77 -13.91
C GLN A 97 -11.61 -8.53 -14.13
N PHE A 98 -11.09 -7.34 -13.85
CA PHE A 98 -11.84 -6.09 -13.88
C PHE A 98 -11.35 -5.14 -14.98
N SER A 99 -10.03 -5.07 -15.19
CA SER A 99 -9.43 -4.20 -16.21
C SER A 99 -8.17 -4.81 -16.77
N THR A 100 -7.98 -4.65 -18.08
CA THR A 100 -6.72 -4.97 -18.77
C THR A 100 -5.67 -3.86 -18.64
N VAL A 101 -6.06 -2.69 -18.11
CA VAL A 101 -5.19 -1.53 -17.91
C VAL A 101 -4.30 -1.76 -16.69
N MET A 102 -2.99 -1.54 -16.86
CA MET A 102 -2.05 -1.62 -15.75
C MET A 102 -2.21 -0.42 -14.82
N ILE A 103 -1.96 -0.60 -13.51
CA ILE A 103 -2.08 0.50 -12.55
C ILE A 103 -1.19 1.72 -12.88
N THR A 104 -0.07 1.50 -13.59
CA THR A 104 0.85 2.56 -14.03
C THR A 104 0.32 3.37 -15.20
N ASP A 105 -0.73 2.91 -15.88
CA ASP A 105 -1.31 3.56 -17.05
C ASP A 105 -2.54 4.41 -16.66
N ILE A 106 -2.91 4.41 -15.38
CA ILE A 106 -4.01 5.21 -14.83
C ILE A 106 -3.57 6.67 -14.69
N THR A 107 -4.33 7.57 -15.32
CA THR A 107 -3.97 8.98 -15.48
C THR A 107 -4.71 9.92 -14.53
N ASP A 108 -5.95 9.59 -14.19
CA ASP A 108 -6.86 10.43 -13.40
C ASP A 108 -7.96 9.60 -12.71
N ILE A 109 -8.78 10.28 -11.90
CA ILE A 109 -9.87 9.63 -11.14
C ILE A 109 -10.91 9.02 -12.07
N SER A 110 -11.27 9.66 -13.18
CA SER A 110 -12.29 9.15 -14.09
C SER A 110 -11.82 7.84 -14.73
N HIS A 111 -10.55 7.78 -15.16
CA HIS A 111 -9.92 6.58 -15.68
C HIS A 111 -9.84 5.47 -14.61
N PHE A 112 -9.46 5.82 -13.36
CA PHE A 112 -9.46 4.88 -12.23
C PHE A 112 -10.84 4.28 -11.96
N MET A 113 -11.86 5.13 -11.86
CA MET A 113 -13.24 4.70 -11.61
C MET A 113 -13.76 3.84 -12.76
N ALA A 114 -13.58 4.25 -14.01
CA ALA A 114 -14.00 3.46 -15.18
C ALA A 114 -13.32 2.08 -15.22
N SER A 115 -12.05 1.99 -14.81
CA SER A 115 -11.29 0.74 -14.84
C SER A 115 -11.67 -0.23 -13.72
N PHE A 116 -11.76 0.24 -12.48
CA PHE A 116 -11.86 -0.66 -11.31
C PHE A 116 -13.22 -0.61 -10.60
N PHE A 117 -13.96 0.49 -10.77
CA PHE A 117 -15.24 0.77 -10.10
C PHE A 117 -16.25 1.44 -11.05
N PRO A 118 -16.58 0.83 -12.21
CA PRO A 118 -17.46 1.48 -13.21
C PRO A 118 -18.87 1.74 -12.68
N GLY A 119 -19.34 0.91 -11.74
CA GLY A 119 -20.60 1.11 -11.00
C GLY A 119 -20.46 1.94 -9.73
N GLY A 120 -19.32 2.58 -9.49
CA GLY A 120 -18.98 3.22 -8.22
C GLY A 120 -18.57 2.21 -7.13
N PHE A 121 -18.56 2.66 -5.87
CA PHE A 121 -18.23 1.83 -4.71
C PHE A 121 -19.42 1.01 -4.20
N ASN A 122 -20.26 0.52 -5.13
CA ASN A 122 -21.47 -0.25 -4.82
C ASN A 122 -21.22 -1.75 -4.69
N ASP A 123 -20.00 -2.22 -5.01
CA ASP A 123 -19.57 -3.59 -4.76
C ASP A 123 -19.71 -3.93 -3.27
N ASP A 124 -19.93 -5.21 -2.95
CA ASP A 124 -19.87 -5.65 -1.57
C ASP A 124 -18.50 -5.36 -0.96
N GLN A 125 -18.46 -5.12 0.35
CA GLN A 125 -17.25 -4.70 1.05
C GLN A 125 -16.09 -5.70 0.85
N ALA A 126 -16.36 -7.00 0.75
CA ALA A 126 -15.31 -8.00 0.59
C ALA A 126 -14.68 -7.89 -0.80
N THR A 127 -15.48 -7.81 -1.86
CA THR A 127 -15.00 -7.58 -3.23
C THR A 127 -14.20 -6.29 -3.35
N MET A 128 -14.70 -5.19 -2.76
CA MET A 128 -13.99 -3.92 -2.73
C MET A 128 -12.63 -4.04 -2.03
N ASN A 129 -12.58 -4.70 -0.86
CA ASN A 129 -11.34 -4.91 -0.12
C ASN A 129 -10.32 -5.72 -0.94
N LEU A 130 -10.77 -6.77 -1.65
CA LEU A 130 -9.90 -7.59 -2.51
C LEU A 130 -9.32 -6.75 -3.66
N LYS A 131 -10.14 -5.91 -4.32
CA LYS A 131 -9.67 -4.99 -5.37
C LYS A 131 -8.60 -4.04 -4.85
N ILE A 132 -8.85 -3.39 -3.71
CA ILE A 132 -7.93 -2.42 -3.11
C ILE A 132 -6.62 -3.08 -2.67
N ARG A 133 -6.70 -4.25 -2.01
CA ARG A 133 -5.53 -5.05 -1.64
C ARG A 133 -4.69 -5.41 -2.86
N SER A 134 -5.31 -5.80 -3.98
CA SER A 134 -4.59 -6.06 -5.23
C SER A 134 -3.93 -4.82 -5.81
N MET A 135 -4.62 -3.68 -5.84
CA MET A 135 -4.04 -2.42 -6.33
C MET A 135 -2.81 -2.00 -5.50
N GLN A 136 -2.92 -2.06 -4.18
CA GLN A 136 -1.81 -1.77 -3.26
C GLN A 136 -0.67 -2.79 -3.42
N GLY A 137 -0.99 -4.08 -3.49
CA GLY A 137 -0.02 -5.16 -3.70
C GLY A 137 0.76 -5.00 -5.01
N CYS A 138 0.09 -4.62 -6.10
CA CYS A 138 0.74 -4.29 -7.37
C CYS A 138 1.72 -3.12 -7.21
N ALA A 139 1.29 -2.03 -6.59
CA ALA A 139 2.11 -0.84 -6.36
C ALA A 139 3.37 -1.18 -5.53
N LEU A 140 3.20 -1.95 -4.46
CA LEU A 140 4.31 -2.36 -3.58
C LEU A 140 5.27 -3.33 -4.28
N CYS A 141 4.77 -4.28 -5.07
CA CYS A 141 5.63 -5.18 -5.84
C CYS A 141 6.49 -4.41 -6.84
N ILE A 142 5.89 -3.46 -7.57
CA ILE A 142 6.63 -2.62 -8.52
C ILE A 142 7.70 -1.81 -7.80
N PHE A 143 7.35 -1.18 -6.67
CA PHE A 143 8.30 -0.41 -5.88
C PHE A 143 9.48 -1.25 -5.41
N GLU A 144 9.21 -2.40 -4.81
CA GLU A 144 10.27 -3.25 -4.25
C GLU A 144 11.17 -3.88 -5.34
N GLU A 145 10.64 -4.12 -6.54
CA GLU A 145 11.47 -4.53 -7.69
C GLU A 145 12.43 -3.42 -8.15
N GLU A 146 11.96 -2.17 -8.27
CA GLU A 146 12.85 -1.06 -8.62
C GLU A 146 13.86 -0.74 -7.52
N LYS A 147 13.49 -0.97 -6.25
CA LYS A 147 14.37 -0.78 -5.09
C LYS A 147 15.46 -1.84 -4.94
N LYS A 148 15.27 -3.06 -5.47
CA LYS A 148 16.31 -4.10 -5.50
C LYS A 148 17.53 -3.69 -6.32
N LEU A 149 17.36 -2.77 -7.27
CA LEU A 149 18.44 -2.30 -8.12
C LEU A 149 19.39 -1.41 -7.32
N HIS A 150 20.70 -1.66 -7.41
CA HIS A 150 21.71 -0.88 -6.70
C HIS A 150 21.75 0.60 -7.13
N THR A 151 21.24 0.90 -8.32
CA THR A 151 21.13 2.25 -8.87
C THR A 151 19.73 2.47 -9.43
N LEU A 152 19.15 3.63 -9.15
CA LEU A 152 17.86 4.03 -9.73
C LEU A 152 18.07 4.58 -11.14
N SER A 153 17.69 3.82 -12.15
CA SER A 153 17.70 4.29 -13.54
C SER A 153 16.59 5.32 -13.80
N GLN A 154 16.71 6.12 -14.87
CA GLN A 154 15.65 7.05 -15.27
C GLN A 154 14.33 6.33 -15.56
N ARG A 155 14.40 5.14 -16.17
CA ARG A 155 13.22 4.29 -16.41
C ARG A 155 12.58 3.85 -15.10
N GLY A 156 13.39 3.43 -14.13
CA GLY A 156 12.92 3.06 -12.79
C GLY A 156 12.29 4.23 -12.06
N LEU A 157 12.92 5.41 -12.11
CA LEU A 157 12.35 6.65 -11.56
C LEU A 157 10.98 6.94 -12.16
N ASN A 158 10.86 6.95 -13.49
CA ASN A 158 9.58 7.19 -14.16
C ASN A 158 8.51 6.19 -13.71
N LYS A 159 8.88 4.91 -13.59
CA LYS A 159 7.96 3.86 -13.11
C LYS A 159 7.51 4.10 -11.68
N LEU A 160 8.40 4.52 -10.79
CA LEU A 160 8.04 4.87 -9.41
C LEU A 160 7.14 6.10 -9.32
N LEU A 161 7.34 7.09 -10.19
CA LEU A 161 6.44 8.25 -10.29
C LEU A 161 5.05 7.85 -10.77
N LEU A 162 4.94 6.93 -11.73
CA LEU A 162 3.64 6.37 -12.14
C LEU A 162 2.95 5.64 -10.98
N VAL A 163 3.68 4.86 -10.19
CA VAL A 163 3.16 4.19 -8.99
C VAL A 163 2.68 5.21 -7.95
N LEU A 164 3.47 6.25 -7.67
CA LEU A 164 3.11 7.32 -6.76
C LEU A 164 1.84 8.07 -7.23
N ASN A 165 1.76 8.37 -8.52
CA ASN A 165 0.59 9.00 -9.11
C ASN A 165 -0.66 8.11 -9.00
N PHE A 166 -0.52 6.81 -9.24
CA PHE A 166 -1.61 5.86 -9.06
C PHE A 166 -2.11 5.81 -7.61
N ILE A 167 -1.22 5.70 -6.62
CA ILE A 167 -1.61 5.69 -5.20
C ILE A 167 -2.33 7.00 -4.83
N ARG A 168 -1.83 8.13 -5.32
CA ARG A 168 -2.45 9.45 -5.16
C ARG A 168 -3.87 9.49 -5.72
N ILE A 169 -4.08 9.03 -6.97
CA ILE A 169 -5.38 8.99 -7.63
C ILE A 169 -6.36 8.09 -6.87
N MET A 170 -5.91 6.89 -6.48
CA MET A 170 -6.70 5.94 -5.71
C MET A 170 -7.17 6.56 -4.38
N MET A 171 -6.26 7.17 -3.63
CA MET A 171 -6.62 7.86 -2.39
C MET A 171 -7.56 9.06 -2.63
N GLN A 172 -7.37 9.81 -3.73
CA GLN A 172 -8.25 10.92 -4.08
C GLN A 172 -9.69 10.46 -4.37
N ALA A 173 -9.85 9.29 -5.01
CA ALA A 173 -11.15 8.66 -5.22
C ALA A 173 -11.82 8.29 -3.87
N PHE A 174 -11.04 7.87 -2.87
CA PHE A 174 -11.54 7.48 -1.55
C PHE A 174 -11.83 8.65 -0.60
N GLN A 175 -11.29 9.84 -0.87
CA GLN A 175 -11.33 10.98 0.06
C GLN A 175 -12.74 11.39 0.52
N LYS A 176 -13.78 11.16 -0.31
CA LYS A 176 -15.18 11.51 0.01
C LYS A 176 -15.93 10.42 0.79
N HIS A 177 -15.35 9.23 0.94
CA HIS A 177 -16.00 8.06 1.52
C HIS A 177 -15.46 7.80 2.92
N LYS A 178 -16.30 8.06 3.93
CA LYS A 178 -15.89 7.98 5.34
C LYS A 178 -15.36 6.61 5.74
N ASP A 179 -15.89 5.54 5.15
CA ASP A 179 -15.52 4.15 5.48
C ASP A 179 -14.21 3.70 4.84
N LEU A 180 -13.69 4.45 3.87
CA LEU A 180 -12.45 4.12 3.14
C LEU A 180 -11.21 4.83 3.70
N TYR A 181 -11.33 5.46 4.87
CA TYR A 181 -10.24 6.24 5.47
C TYR A 181 -8.98 5.40 5.75
N ASN A 182 -9.13 4.11 6.08
CA ASN A 182 -8.00 3.22 6.30
C ASN A 182 -7.09 3.12 5.06
N TYR A 183 -7.68 3.12 3.86
CA TYR A 183 -6.93 3.07 2.60
C TYR A 183 -6.19 4.38 2.28
N ILE A 184 -6.71 5.51 2.77
CA ILE A 184 -5.99 6.79 2.73
C ILE A 184 -4.77 6.71 3.66
N TYR A 185 -4.91 6.15 4.85
CA TYR A 185 -3.79 5.98 5.76
C TYR A 185 -2.70 5.07 5.18
N ASP A 186 -3.08 3.90 4.66
CA ASP A 186 -2.15 2.93 4.08
C ASP A 186 -1.48 3.50 2.82
N GLY A 187 -2.25 4.16 1.94
CA GLY A 187 -1.72 4.84 0.77
C GLY A 187 -0.71 5.93 1.12
N SER A 188 -0.97 6.74 2.16
CA SER A 188 -0.01 7.74 2.67
C SER A 188 1.29 7.10 3.18
N ALA A 189 1.20 5.95 3.85
CA ALA A 189 2.38 5.22 4.30
C ALA A 189 3.19 4.66 3.12
N HIS A 190 2.52 4.17 2.07
CA HIS A 190 3.17 3.71 0.85
C HIS A 190 3.86 4.86 0.10
N ILE A 191 3.17 6.01 -0.05
CA ILE A 191 3.78 7.23 -0.62
C ILE A 191 5.03 7.60 0.16
N TYR A 192 4.97 7.67 1.50
CA TYR A 192 6.13 7.98 2.33
C TYR A 192 7.30 7.02 2.06
N ASN A 193 7.06 5.71 2.03
CA ASN A 193 8.11 4.72 1.83
C ASN A 193 8.79 4.85 0.46
N ILE A 194 8.02 5.06 -0.61
CA ILE A 194 8.55 5.26 -1.96
C ILE A 194 9.33 6.58 -2.02
N CYS A 195 8.74 7.68 -1.54
CA CYS A 195 9.38 8.99 -1.51
C CYS A 195 10.67 8.98 -0.70
N ARG A 196 10.71 8.30 0.45
CA ARG A 196 11.94 8.13 1.24
C ARG A 196 13.04 7.46 0.44
N TYR A 197 12.72 6.41 -0.33
CA TYR A 197 13.68 5.80 -1.23
C TYR A 197 14.16 6.79 -2.31
N LEU A 198 13.25 7.54 -2.95
CA LEU A 198 13.61 8.57 -3.92
C LEU A 198 14.54 9.64 -3.31
N MET A 199 14.29 10.07 -2.08
CA MET A 199 15.17 11.00 -1.35
C MET A 199 16.57 10.41 -1.16
N THR A 200 16.69 9.13 -0.77
CA THR A 200 18.01 8.47 -0.66
C THR A 200 18.74 8.36 -2.00
N MET A 201 18.00 8.34 -3.11
CA MET A 201 18.52 8.34 -4.48
C MET A 201 18.74 9.76 -5.05
N LYS A 202 18.67 10.81 -4.22
CA LYS A 202 18.79 12.23 -4.61
C LYS A 202 17.71 12.72 -5.59
N CYS A 203 16.55 12.08 -5.60
CA CYS A 203 15.36 12.50 -6.35
C CYS A 203 14.30 13.15 -5.43
N GLY A 204 14.76 13.92 -4.43
CA GLY A 204 13.89 14.55 -3.44
C GLY A 204 12.94 15.60 -4.01
N ALA A 205 13.33 16.28 -5.10
CA ALA A 205 12.49 17.24 -5.81
C ALA A 205 11.21 16.59 -6.36
N GLN A 206 11.32 15.42 -6.99
CA GLN A 206 10.19 14.70 -7.54
C GLN A 206 9.30 14.08 -6.44
N ALA A 207 9.86 13.78 -5.27
CA ALA A 207 9.12 13.22 -4.14
C ALA A 207 8.25 14.26 -3.41
N LEU A 208 8.63 15.54 -3.45
CA LEU A 208 8.05 16.60 -2.63
C LEU A 208 6.55 16.76 -2.82
N GLU A 209 6.06 16.75 -4.07
CA GLU A 209 4.63 16.94 -4.36
C GLU A 209 3.77 15.82 -3.75
N TYR A 210 4.26 14.58 -3.77
CA TYR A 210 3.55 13.42 -3.24
C TYR A 210 3.55 13.42 -1.71
N LEU A 211 4.66 13.79 -1.09
CA LEU A 211 4.76 13.94 0.37
C LEU A 211 3.82 15.04 0.89
N LEU A 212 3.78 16.19 0.21
CA LEU A 212 2.85 17.27 0.50
C LEU A 212 1.41 16.78 0.40
N TRP A 213 1.07 16.13 -0.72
CA TRP A 213 -0.26 15.61 -0.96
C TRP A 213 -0.68 14.60 0.11
N ALA A 214 0.15 13.60 0.41
CA ALA A 214 -0.12 12.61 1.45
C ALA A 214 -0.35 13.25 2.82
N SER A 215 0.46 14.26 3.18
CA SER A 215 0.31 14.98 4.45
C SER A 215 -1.04 15.72 4.55
N ILE A 216 -1.45 16.38 3.47
CA ILE A 216 -2.73 17.10 3.40
C ILE A 216 -3.91 16.13 3.36
N SER A 217 -3.79 14.99 2.67
CA SER A 217 -4.85 13.97 2.58
C SER A 217 -5.18 13.36 3.94
N LEU A 218 -4.16 13.09 4.77
CA LEU A 218 -4.37 12.67 6.17
C LEU A 218 -5.11 13.74 6.98
N GLU A 219 -4.71 15.01 6.84
CA GLU A 219 -5.33 16.12 7.58
C GLU A 219 -6.78 16.40 7.20
N ARG A 220 -7.16 16.11 5.96
CA ARG A 220 -8.53 16.31 5.45
C ARG A 220 -9.47 15.18 5.87
N SER A 221 -8.95 14.01 6.22
CA SER A 221 -9.78 12.88 6.63
C SER A 221 -10.11 12.97 8.12
N ILE A 222 -11.35 13.32 8.46
CA ILE A 222 -11.79 13.48 9.86
C ILE A 222 -11.47 12.24 10.70
N ALA A 223 -11.62 11.04 10.14
CA ALA A 223 -11.34 9.77 10.80
C ALA A 223 -9.85 9.57 11.14
N LEU A 224 -8.95 10.32 10.49
CA LEU A 224 -7.49 10.27 10.69
C LEU A 224 -6.95 11.43 11.54
N ILE A 225 -7.81 12.30 12.06
CA ILE A 225 -7.43 13.40 12.96
C ILE A 225 -7.51 12.90 14.41
N GLY A 226 -6.50 12.14 14.83
CA GLY A 226 -6.39 11.64 16.21
C GLY A 226 -4.99 11.17 16.56
N ALA A 227 -4.72 11.02 17.87
CA ALA A 227 -3.39 10.68 18.40
C ALA A 227 -2.78 9.41 17.77
N LYS A 228 -3.61 8.39 17.50
CA LYS A 228 -3.19 7.13 16.88
C LYS A 228 -2.49 7.31 15.52
N TYR A 229 -2.90 8.29 14.73
CA TYR A 229 -2.40 8.50 13.37
C TYR A 229 -1.31 9.58 13.30
N LEU A 230 -1.08 10.30 14.40
CA LEU A 230 -0.09 11.36 14.51
C LEU A 230 1.34 10.93 14.14
N PRO A 231 1.82 9.71 14.48
CA PRO A 231 3.18 9.29 14.11
C PRO A 231 3.45 9.35 12.59
N LEU A 232 2.51 8.90 11.76
CA LEU A 232 2.66 8.96 10.30
C LEU A 232 2.60 10.41 9.80
N SER A 233 1.68 11.23 10.30
CA SER A 233 1.58 12.65 9.94
C SER A 233 2.88 13.40 10.21
N VAL A 234 3.46 13.22 11.42
CA VAL A 234 4.74 13.84 11.79
C VAL A 234 5.87 13.35 10.89
N THR A 235 5.87 12.06 10.55
CA THR A 235 6.89 11.45 9.69
C THR A 235 6.84 12.05 8.28
N LEU A 236 5.64 12.24 7.71
CA LEU A 236 5.44 12.95 6.46
C LEU A 236 5.87 14.42 6.57
N TYR A 237 5.54 15.11 7.67
CA TYR A 237 5.95 16.49 7.87
C TYR A 237 7.46 16.66 7.87
N CYS A 238 8.17 15.75 8.54
CA CYS A 238 9.63 15.76 8.55
C CYS A 238 10.18 15.54 7.14
N ALA A 239 9.63 14.57 6.41
CA ALA A 239 10.06 14.28 5.03
C ALA A 239 9.86 15.47 4.09
N VAL A 240 8.73 16.19 4.20
CA VAL A 240 8.48 17.41 3.42
C VAL A 240 9.53 18.48 3.73
N CYS A 241 9.80 18.76 5.01
CA CYS A 241 10.82 19.74 5.40
C CYS A 241 12.21 19.34 4.90
N HIS A 242 12.60 18.07 5.02
CA HIS A 242 13.86 17.57 4.47
C HIS A 242 13.95 17.77 2.96
N CYS A 243 12.91 17.41 2.21
CA CYS A 243 12.86 17.68 0.77
C CYS A 243 13.01 19.18 0.46
N TYR A 244 12.38 20.07 1.23
CA TYR A 244 12.58 21.51 1.01
C TYR A 244 14.02 21.94 1.27
N TYR A 245 14.64 21.51 2.38
CA TYR A 245 16.03 21.84 2.70
C TYR A 245 17.02 21.31 1.65
N ASP A 246 16.85 20.06 1.22
CA ASP A 246 17.69 19.43 0.19
C ASP A 246 17.57 20.16 -1.17
N ASN A 247 16.43 20.80 -1.44
CA ASN A 247 16.19 21.60 -2.65
C ASN A 247 16.43 23.11 -2.44
N HIS A 248 17.17 23.51 -1.40
CA HIS A 248 17.49 24.90 -1.07
C HIS A 248 16.26 25.80 -0.77
N GLY A 249 15.10 25.22 -0.45
CA GLY A 249 13.84 25.87 -0.11
C GLY A 249 13.68 26.13 1.39
N GLY A 250 14.70 26.71 2.05
CA GLY A 250 14.69 26.95 3.49
C GLY A 250 13.45 27.71 4.01
N PRO A 251 13.05 28.84 3.40
CA PRO A 251 11.84 29.59 3.81
C PRO A 251 10.56 28.75 3.75
N GLN A 252 10.40 27.93 2.70
CA GLN A 252 9.26 27.03 2.52
C GLN A 252 9.27 25.91 3.57
N ALA A 253 10.45 25.36 3.88
CA ALA A 253 10.62 24.38 4.95
C ALA A 253 10.15 24.92 6.30
N GLU A 254 10.56 26.16 6.64
CA GLU A 254 10.18 26.82 7.90
C GLU A 254 8.67 27.12 7.97
N GLU A 255 8.09 27.62 6.88
CA GLU A 255 6.66 27.87 6.79
C GLU A 255 5.85 26.58 6.98
N PHE A 256 6.27 25.51 6.31
CA PHE A 256 5.65 24.20 6.43
C PHE A 256 5.80 23.63 7.85
N ALA A 257 6.98 23.73 8.46
CA ALA A 257 7.22 23.29 9.84
C ALA A 257 6.33 24.04 10.84
N ARG A 258 6.18 25.37 10.68
CA ARG A 258 5.25 26.18 11.49
C ARG A 258 3.79 25.76 11.31
N ARG A 259 3.37 25.39 10.10
CA ARG A 259 2.03 24.84 9.83
C ARG A 259 1.85 23.48 10.52
N ALA A 260 2.83 22.59 10.40
CA ALA A 260 2.81 21.26 11.02
C ALA A 260 2.71 21.32 12.55
N LEU A 261 3.50 22.19 13.21
CA LEU A 261 3.43 22.41 14.66
C LEU A 261 2.06 22.88 15.12
N ARG A 262 1.47 23.86 14.42
CA ARG A 262 0.10 24.31 14.70
C ARG A 262 -0.89 23.15 14.61
N LYS A 263 -0.74 22.29 13.61
CA LYS A 263 -1.61 21.12 13.43
C LYS A 263 -1.48 20.10 14.56
N ILE A 264 -0.26 19.83 15.02
CA ILE A 264 -0.01 18.94 16.16
C ILE A 264 -0.69 19.49 17.42
N HIS A 265 -0.57 20.80 17.69
CA HIS A 265 -1.24 21.44 18.82
C HIS A 265 -2.78 21.43 18.71
N GLU A 266 -3.34 21.62 17.51
CA GLU A 266 -4.79 21.47 17.30
C GLU A 266 -5.28 20.07 17.66
N ILE A 267 -4.54 19.02 17.28
CA ILE A 267 -4.87 17.63 17.60
C ILE A 267 -4.73 17.39 19.11
N ALA A 268 -3.64 17.87 19.74
CA ALA A 268 -3.43 17.75 21.17
C ALA A 268 -4.59 18.37 21.98
N LYS A 269 -5.00 19.60 21.64
CA LYS A 269 -6.12 20.29 22.29
C LYS A 269 -7.44 19.53 22.16
N ARG A 270 -7.69 18.87 21.01
CA ARG A 270 -8.89 18.03 20.82
C ARG A 270 -8.86 16.76 21.66
N GLU A 271 -7.68 16.16 21.84
CA GLU A 271 -7.52 14.97 22.67
C GLU A 271 -7.70 15.31 24.17
N GLU A 272 -7.21 16.46 24.63
CA GLU A 272 -7.42 16.95 26.00
C GLU A 272 -8.91 17.21 26.33
N GLN A 273 -9.71 17.55 25.32
CA GLN A 273 -11.15 17.78 25.47
C GLN A 273 -11.96 16.47 25.59
N LYS A 274 -11.35 15.31 25.33
CA LYS A 274 -12.01 14.02 25.58
C LYS A 274 -12.07 13.80 27.09
N LYS A 275 -13.24 13.42 27.61
CA LYS A 275 -13.48 13.20 29.04
C LYS A 275 -12.70 12.01 29.64
N GLU A 276 -11.97 11.28 28.80
CA GLU A 276 -11.17 10.13 29.21
C GLU A 276 -9.72 10.57 29.48
N PRO A 277 -9.12 10.13 30.61
CA PRO A 277 -7.73 10.45 30.89
C PRO A 277 -6.82 9.91 29.80
N ALA A 278 -5.98 10.78 29.23
CA ALA A 278 -5.02 10.40 28.20
C ALA A 278 -4.11 9.27 28.71
N THR A 279 -4.04 8.19 27.94
CA THR A 279 -3.14 7.08 28.28
C THR A 279 -1.68 7.51 28.18
N LYS A 280 -0.79 6.86 28.93
CA LYS A 280 0.67 7.11 28.88
C LYS A 280 1.21 7.03 27.44
N ASP A 281 0.65 6.16 26.61
CA ASP A 281 1.01 6.03 25.21
C ASP A 281 0.66 7.26 24.37
N ILE A 282 -0.53 7.83 24.56
CA ILE A 282 -0.94 9.07 23.87
C ILE A 282 -0.02 10.23 24.26
N GLN A 283 0.29 10.37 25.55
CA GLN A 283 1.22 11.41 26.04
C GLN A 283 2.62 11.27 25.42
N ARG A 284 3.13 10.04 25.32
CA ARG A 284 4.42 9.75 24.67
C ARG A 284 4.40 10.15 23.19
N VAL A 285 3.34 9.78 22.45
CA VAL A 285 3.20 10.10 21.02
C VAL A 285 3.23 11.62 20.79
N PHE A 286 2.52 12.40 21.61
CA PHE A 286 2.56 13.86 21.50
C PHE A 286 3.92 14.45 21.87
N LYS A 287 4.58 13.94 22.92
CA LYS A 287 5.92 14.40 23.29
C LYS A 287 6.91 14.18 22.15
N GLU A 288 6.92 12.98 21.55
CA GLU A 288 7.78 12.67 20.41
C GLU A 288 7.45 13.52 19.18
N ALA A 289 6.16 13.72 18.90
CA ALA A 289 5.69 14.56 17.80
C ALA A 289 6.19 16.00 17.95
N SER A 290 6.02 16.59 19.13
CA SER A 290 6.46 17.95 19.43
C SER A 290 7.97 18.11 19.35
N VAL A 291 8.74 17.16 19.91
CA VAL A 291 10.21 17.19 19.84
C VAL A 291 10.69 17.14 18.38
N LYS A 292 10.14 16.21 17.58
CA LYS A 292 10.49 16.10 16.15
C LYS A 292 10.13 17.38 15.39
N ALA A 293 8.94 17.91 15.60
CA ALA A 293 8.47 19.09 14.90
C ALA A 293 9.22 20.37 15.31
N SER A 294 9.64 20.51 16.57
CA SER A 294 10.55 21.57 17.00
C SER A 294 11.93 21.42 16.37
N GLY A 295 12.43 20.18 16.24
CA GLY A 295 13.69 19.89 15.53
C GLY A 295 13.69 20.33 14.07
N LEU A 296 12.53 20.33 13.39
CA LEU A 296 12.40 20.80 12.01
C LEU A 296 12.74 22.29 11.85
N GLN A 297 12.52 23.11 12.89
CA GLN A 297 12.87 24.53 12.86
C GLN A 297 14.34 24.79 13.17
N ILE A 298 15.00 23.86 13.88
CA ILE A 298 16.39 23.97 14.32
C ILE A 298 17.38 23.52 13.23
N TRP A 299 16.93 22.73 12.24
CA TRP A 299 17.74 22.30 11.08
C TRP A 299 18.42 23.45 10.32
N LYS A 300 17.92 24.67 10.48
CA LYS A 300 18.56 25.94 10.10
C LYS A 300 20.03 26.09 10.53
N TYR A 301 20.43 25.49 11.64
CA TYR A 301 21.74 25.73 12.28
C TYR A 301 22.76 24.59 12.10
N LEU A 302 22.38 23.48 11.49
CA LEU A 302 23.23 22.29 11.33
C LEU A 302 23.58 21.97 9.87
N GLY A 303 22.93 22.62 8.91
CA GLY A 303 23.10 22.41 7.46
C GLY A 303 23.77 23.56 6.72
N SER A 304 24.69 24.28 7.37
CA SER A 304 25.56 25.30 6.77
C SER A 304 27.00 24.83 6.77
#